data_AF-A0A1T4W014-F1
#
_entry.id   AF-A0A1T4W014-F1
#
_cell.length_a   1.000
_cell.length_b   1.000
_cell.length_c   1.000
_cell.angle_alpha   90.00
_cell.angle_beta   90.00
_cell.angle_gamma   90.00
#
_symmetry.space_group_name_H-M   'P 1'
#
loop_
_entity.id
_entity.type
_entity.pdbx_description
1 polymer ?
#
loop_
_entity_poly.entity_id
_entity_poly.type
_entity_poly.pdbx_seq_one_letter_code
_entity_poly.pdbx_strand_id
1 'polypeptide(L)'
;MLEGLFHLPYELFLAKKAFVAFNEVKNCGYLKKGKYKLHLYGKPIVYNINVGEIKDKYPAKYFCFFNKIILNNKSNLKKIFQADYIMVLSEGEYKLFDLTNKLIYTKISENKKKIIISGQKRFKDFFNTTIIGEDDEGIFEKYIDYIPSFKFRSEDRILLLEEIFYSYIYYARYCHDSNIISDQMSLKQIISLCNSQLCDYTKKLIKCISENFHIPSIYQHGDMHFGNILNDGKKTYLIDFERYSKDLFFYDILNCCYVEAVDNGKWDLIEWYISNETNSNSLLDMLFSEMGVKFDSKKKRDYFALFMLRRLYADSLRASKGITKNNFDYILKKNRVILKWLEEQA
;
A
#
# COMPACT_ATOMS: atom_id res chain seq x y z
N MET A 1 -16.79 -28.63 7.79
CA MET A 1 -17.54 -28.81 6.52
C MET A 1 -18.67 -27.77 6.46
N LEU A 2 -18.40 -26.56 5.96
CA LEU A 2 -19.45 -25.53 5.71
C LEU A 2 -18.99 -24.34 4.83
N GLU A 3 -17.86 -24.44 4.12
CA GLU A 3 -17.27 -23.28 3.43
C GLU A 3 -17.99 -22.86 2.13
N GLY A 4 -18.69 -23.77 1.45
CA GLY A 4 -19.16 -23.56 0.07
C GLY A 4 -20.27 -22.51 -0.12
N LEU A 5 -21.17 -22.33 0.86
CA LEU A 5 -22.39 -21.51 0.66
C LEU A 5 -22.13 -20.00 0.64
N PHE A 6 -21.02 -19.54 1.20
CA PHE A 6 -20.65 -18.14 1.12
C PHE A 6 -20.06 -17.76 -0.24
N HIS A 7 -19.75 -18.72 -1.13
CA HIS A 7 -19.00 -18.52 -2.37
C HIS A 7 -19.84 -18.19 -3.64
N LEU A 8 -21.04 -17.60 -3.52
CA LEU A 8 -21.85 -17.13 -4.68
C LEU A 8 -22.13 -15.60 -4.73
N PRO A 9 -22.49 -14.90 -3.62
CA PRO A 9 -22.80 -13.45 -3.64
C PRO A 9 -21.73 -12.41 -4.07
N TYR A 10 -20.41 -12.55 -3.79
CA TYR A 10 -19.31 -11.76 -4.38
C TYR A 10 -19.32 -11.86 -5.88
N GLU A 11 -19.37 -13.06 -6.44
CA GLU A 11 -19.11 -13.17 -7.87
C GLU A 11 -20.27 -12.53 -8.62
N LEU A 12 -21.49 -12.63 -8.09
CA LEU A 12 -22.62 -11.78 -8.45
C LEU A 12 -22.42 -10.27 -8.18
N PHE A 13 -21.88 -9.86 -7.02
CA PHE A 13 -21.67 -8.44 -6.66
C PHE A 13 -20.53 -7.77 -7.44
N LEU A 14 -19.34 -8.37 -7.47
CA LEU A 14 -18.22 -7.99 -8.30
C LEU A 14 -18.59 -8.04 -9.78
N ALA A 15 -19.34 -9.04 -10.26
CA ALA A 15 -19.87 -9.01 -11.61
C ALA A 15 -20.87 -7.86 -11.81
N LYS A 16 -21.72 -7.54 -10.83
CA LYS A 16 -22.61 -6.38 -10.90
C LYS A 16 -21.84 -5.05 -10.91
N LYS A 17 -20.81 -4.89 -10.07
CA LYS A 17 -19.88 -3.75 -10.09
C LYS A 17 -19.17 -3.65 -11.44
N ALA A 18 -18.59 -4.75 -11.91
CA ALA A 18 -17.92 -4.87 -13.19
C ALA A 18 -18.86 -4.57 -14.35
N PHE A 19 -20.11 -5.02 -14.30
CA PHE A 19 -21.13 -4.77 -15.32
C PHE A 19 -21.60 -3.31 -15.32
N VAL A 20 -21.75 -2.68 -14.14
CA VAL A 20 -22.04 -1.23 -14.05
C VAL A 20 -20.87 -0.42 -14.64
N ALA A 21 -19.64 -0.65 -14.18
CA ALA A 21 -18.46 0.04 -14.68
C ALA A 21 -18.19 -0.26 -16.17
N PHE A 22 -18.36 -1.51 -16.62
CA PHE A 22 -18.25 -1.89 -18.03
C PHE A 22 -19.27 -1.16 -18.88
N ASN A 23 -20.53 -1.05 -18.44
CA ASN A 23 -21.55 -0.31 -19.19
C ASN A 23 -21.30 1.20 -19.16
N GLU A 24 -20.82 1.78 -18.05
CA GLU A 24 -20.35 3.17 -18.02
C GLU A 24 -19.24 3.39 -19.06
N VAL A 25 -18.12 2.68 -18.93
CA VAL A 25 -16.91 2.84 -19.75
C VAL A 25 -17.18 2.51 -21.23
N LYS A 26 -18.09 1.56 -21.51
CA LYS A 26 -18.60 1.25 -22.86
C LYS A 26 -19.47 2.36 -23.44
N ASN A 27 -20.41 2.92 -22.66
CA ASN A 27 -21.28 4.02 -23.10
C ASN A 27 -20.50 5.35 -23.22
N CYS A 28 -19.44 5.50 -22.44
CA CYS A 28 -18.43 6.55 -22.58
C CYS A 28 -17.41 6.24 -23.69
N GLY A 29 -17.51 5.10 -24.39
CA GLY A 29 -16.72 4.80 -25.59
C GLY A 29 -15.23 4.57 -25.35
N TYR A 30 -14.80 4.36 -24.11
CA TYR A 30 -13.38 4.16 -23.78
C TYR A 30 -12.89 2.72 -24.03
N LEU A 31 -13.77 1.77 -24.34
CA LEU A 31 -13.39 0.39 -24.69
C LEU A 31 -13.16 0.22 -26.19
N LYS A 32 -12.10 -0.53 -26.54
CA LYS A 32 -11.88 -1.05 -27.89
C LYS A 32 -13.05 -1.95 -28.32
N LYS A 33 -13.33 -2.05 -29.63
CA LYS A 33 -14.33 -3.00 -30.14
C LYS A 33 -13.81 -4.43 -29.96
N GLY A 34 -14.60 -5.31 -29.34
CA GLY A 34 -14.22 -6.71 -29.12
C GLY A 34 -15.21 -7.49 -28.28
N LYS A 35 -14.89 -8.77 -28.05
CA LYS A 35 -15.55 -9.60 -27.04
C LYS A 35 -14.79 -9.45 -25.72
N TYR A 36 -15.51 -9.34 -24.61
CA TYR A 36 -14.94 -9.13 -23.28
C TYR A 36 -15.22 -10.31 -22.35
N LYS A 37 -14.24 -10.63 -21.50
CA LYS A 37 -14.36 -11.57 -20.38
C LYS A 37 -14.23 -10.83 -19.05
N LEU A 38 -14.74 -11.45 -18.00
CA LEU A 38 -14.69 -10.99 -16.63
C LEU A 38 -13.86 -11.98 -15.80
N HIS A 39 -12.92 -11.47 -15.00
CA HIS A 39 -12.15 -12.21 -14.03
C HIS A 39 -12.40 -11.60 -12.63
N LEU A 40 -12.60 -12.45 -11.63
CA LEU A 40 -13.16 -12.07 -10.33
C LEU A 40 -12.14 -12.32 -9.22
N TYR A 41 -11.14 -11.44 -9.14
CA TYR A 41 -9.97 -11.63 -8.30
C TYR A 41 -9.74 -10.50 -7.30
N GLY A 42 -10.49 -10.51 -6.18
CA GLY A 42 -10.41 -9.45 -5.16
C GLY A 42 -10.98 -8.11 -5.66
N LYS A 43 -10.33 -7.50 -6.66
CA LYS A 43 -10.85 -6.47 -7.56
C LYS A 43 -11.41 -7.15 -8.83
N PRO A 44 -12.57 -6.73 -9.39
CA PRO A 44 -13.05 -7.23 -10.68
C PRO A 44 -12.17 -6.72 -11.82
N ILE A 45 -11.83 -7.58 -12.79
CA ILE A 45 -11.10 -7.21 -14.01
C ILE A 45 -11.93 -7.61 -15.24
N VAL A 46 -12.26 -6.65 -16.10
CA VAL A 46 -12.91 -6.88 -17.40
C VAL A 46 -11.88 -6.68 -18.50
N TYR A 47 -11.73 -7.63 -19.42
CA TYR A 47 -10.64 -7.64 -20.41
C TYR A 47 -11.09 -8.10 -21.79
N ASN A 48 -10.50 -7.52 -22.84
CA ASN A 48 -10.76 -7.92 -24.22
C ASN A 48 -10.07 -9.26 -24.53
N ILE A 49 -10.81 -10.25 -25.04
CA ILE A 49 -10.26 -11.61 -25.23
C ILE A 49 -9.15 -11.66 -26.28
N ASN A 50 -9.08 -10.67 -27.17
CA ASN A 50 -8.07 -10.58 -28.22
C ASN A 50 -6.67 -10.25 -27.67
N VAL A 51 -6.57 -9.90 -26.37
CA VAL A 51 -5.32 -9.55 -25.67
C VAL A 51 -4.87 -10.70 -24.74
N GLY A 52 -5.45 -11.89 -24.89
CA GLY A 52 -5.12 -13.10 -24.12
C GLY A 52 -5.98 -13.31 -22.86
N GLU A 53 -5.83 -14.47 -22.23
CA GLU A 53 -6.56 -14.83 -21.01
C GLU A 53 -5.73 -14.64 -19.74
N ILE A 54 -6.34 -14.08 -18.70
CA ILE A 54 -5.77 -13.98 -17.35
C ILE A 54 -5.93 -15.34 -16.66
N LYS A 55 -5.07 -16.32 -17.00
CA LYS A 55 -5.22 -17.72 -16.56
C LYS A 55 -4.42 -18.15 -15.33
N ASP A 56 -3.18 -17.67 -15.16
CA ASP A 56 -2.18 -18.42 -14.37
C ASP A 56 -1.62 -17.74 -13.10
N LYS A 57 -2.30 -16.76 -12.46
CA LYS A 57 -1.64 -15.91 -11.44
C LYS A 57 -2.19 -15.82 -10.01
N TYR A 58 -3.48 -16.04 -9.69
CA TYR A 58 -3.97 -15.75 -8.32
C TYR A 58 -5.18 -16.63 -7.82
N PRO A 59 -5.30 -17.02 -6.52
CA PRO A 59 -6.37 -17.90 -5.94
C PRO A 59 -7.52 -17.22 -5.12
N ALA A 60 -8.78 -17.21 -5.63
CA ALA A 60 -9.78 -16.17 -5.32
C ALA A 60 -10.82 -16.45 -4.19
N LYS A 61 -11.19 -15.46 -3.34
CA LYS A 61 -12.28 -15.53 -2.32
C LYS A 61 -12.88 -14.14 -1.82
N TYR A 62 -14.11 -14.22 -1.24
CA TYR A 62 -14.90 -13.39 -0.26
C TYR A 62 -15.93 -12.26 -0.59
N PHE A 63 -17.19 -12.30 -0.04
CA PHE A 63 -18.50 -12.03 -0.73
C PHE A 63 -19.42 -10.83 -0.26
N CYS A 64 -20.33 -10.28 -1.15
CA CYS A 64 -21.36 -9.15 -1.04
C CYS A 64 -20.87 -7.66 -1.17
N PHE A 65 -21.60 -6.53 -1.44
CA PHE A 65 -22.88 -6.04 -2.12
C PHE A 65 -22.83 -4.46 -2.31
N PHE A 66 -23.66 -3.60 -3.00
CA PHE A 66 -25.06 -3.64 -3.56
C PHE A 66 -25.47 -2.78 -4.85
N ASN A 67 -25.67 -1.43 -4.89
CA ASN A 67 -26.63 -0.73 -5.86
C ASN A 67 -26.34 0.71 -6.47
N LYS A 68 -26.82 0.94 -7.73
CA LYS A 68 -27.21 2.17 -8.53
C LYS A 68 -26.43 3.53 -8.48
N ILE A 69 -25.94 3.99 -9.66
CA ILE A 69 -25.48 5.38 -9.96
C ILE A 69 -26.06 5.83 -11.32
N ILE A 70 -26.31 7.13 -11.52
CA ILE A 70 -26.68 7.78 -12.80
C ILE A 70 -25.53 8.68 -13.25
N LEU A 71 -25.17 8.68 -14.54
CA LEU A 71 -24.03 9.47 -15.06
C LEU A 71 -24.38 10.21 -16.37
N ASN A 72 -23.94 11.46 -16.46
CA ASN A 72 -24.06 12.32 -17.64
C ASN A 72 -22.79 12.27 -18.49
N ASN A 73 -22.92 12.38 -19.81
CA ASN A 73 -21.79 12.31 -20.75
C ASN A 73 -21.09 13.68 -20.92
N LYS A 74 -19.91 13.83 -20.29
CA LYS A 74 -18.81 14.77 -20.62
C LYS A 74 -17.49 14.04 -20.30
N SER A 75 -16.32 14.32 -20.86
CA SER A 75 -15.91 15.17 -22.00
C SER A 75 -14.58 14.64 -22.60
N ASN A 76 -14.27 14.97 -23.86
CA ASN A 76 -12.97 14.92 -24.58
C ASN A 76 -12.04 13.67 -24.55
N LEU A 77 -11.90 12.91 -23.46
CA LEU A 77 -11.06 11.71 -23.28
C LEU A 77 -11.12 10.70 -24.46
N LYS A 78 -12.31 10.58 -25.08
CA LYS A 78 -12.62 9.70 -26.22
C LYS A 78 -11.67 9.77 -27.42
N LYS A 79 -10.87 10.84 -27.57
CA LYS A 79 -9.88 10.98 -28.66
C LYS A 79 -8.47 10.49 -28.31
N ILE A 80 -8.16 10.26 -27.03
CA ILE A 80 -6.78 10.06 -26.55
C ILE A 80 -6.58 8.65 -25.96
N PHE A 81 -7.63 8.02 -25.42
CA PHE A 81 -7.51 6.79 -24.63
C PHE A 81 -8.41 5.66 -25.15
N GLN A 82 -7.89 4.44 -25.31
CA GLN A 82 -8.70 3.24 -25.62
C GLN A 82 -8.26 2.01 -24.79
N ALA A 83 -9.08 1.60 -23.84
CA ALA A 83 -8.74 0.54 -22.90
C ALA A 83 -8.89 -0.88 -23.49
N ASP A 84 -7.90 -1.71 -23.19
CA ASP A 84 -7.91 -3.17 -23.31
C ASP A 84 -8.50 -3.84 -22.06
N TYR A 85 -8.27 -3.25 -20.87
CA TYR A 85 -8.72 -3.73 -19.56
C TYR A 85 -9.39 -2.63 -18.73
N ILE A 86 -10.33 -3.04 -17.87
CA ILE A 86 -10.88 -2.27 -16.74
C ILE A 86 -10.59 -3.06 -15.46
N MET A 87 -9.97 -2.44 -14.46
CA MET A 87 -9.97 -2.92 -13.07
C MET A 87 -10.89 -2.03 -12.24
N VAL A 88 -11.90 -2.62 -11.58
CA VAL A 88 -12.86 -1.87 -10.76
C VAL A 88 -12.40 -1.83 -9.30
N LEU A 89 -12.63 -0.72 -8.62
CA LEU A 89 -12.14 -0.43 -7.27
C LEU A 89 -13.30 -0.32 -6.24
N SER A 90 -13.10 0.51 -5.22
CA SER A 90 -14.12 1.04 -4.31
C SER A 90 -15.16 1.88 -5.06
N GLU A 91 -16.39 1.96 -4.52
CA GLU A 91 -17.30 3.11 -4.65
C GLU A 91 -17.58 3.74 -6.05
N GLY A 92 -17.37 2.99 -7.14
CA GLY A 92 -17.55 3.48 -8.53
C GLY A 92 -16.26 3.92 -9.23
N GLU A 93 -15.15 3.89 -8.51
CA GLU A 93 -13.80 4.17 -8.99
C GLU A 93 -13.25 3.00 -9.84
N TYR A 94 -12.38 3.28 -10.82
CA TYR A 94 -11.77 2.27 -11.69
C TYR A 94 -10.44 2.71 -12.30
N LYS A 95 -9.56 1.74 -12.61
CA LYS A 95 -8.40 1.93 -13.49
C LYS A 95 -8.69 1.33 -14.87
N LEU A 96 -8.52 2.11 -15.94
CA LEU A 96 -8.53 1.70 -17.34
C LEU A 96 -7.09 1.48 -17.80
N PHE A 97 -6.82 0.46 -18.61
CA PHE A 97 -5.47 0.17 -19.12
C PHE A 97 -5.49 0.12 -20.65
N ASP A 98 -4.73 1.00 -21.30
CA ASP A 98 -4.41 0.96 -22.73
C ASP A 98 -2.98 0.42 -22.88
N LEU A 99 -2.86 -0.87 -23.22
CA LEU A 99 -1.55 -1.52 -23.35
C LEU A 99 -0.85 -1.14 -24.66
N THR A 100 -1.61 -0.66 -25.65
CA THR A 100 -1.06 -0.17 -26.94
C THR A 100 -0.31 1.14 -26.73
N ASN A 101 -0.92 2.10 -26.04
CA ASN A 101 -0.32 3.40 -25.75
C ASN A 101 0.46 3.44 -24.43
N LYS A 102 0.56 2.31 -23.71
CA LYS A 102 1.25 2.15 -22.42
C LYS A 102 0.79 3.21 -21.38
N LEU A 103 -0.52 3.40 -21.29
CA LEU A 103 -1.16 4.41 -20.47
C LEU A 103 -2.28 3.80 -19.62
N ILE A 104 -2.44 4.31 -18.40
CA ILE A 104 -3.48 3.93 -17.45
C ILE A 104 -4.25 5.21 -17.10
N TYR A 105 -5.57 5.13 -17.01
CA TYR A 105 -6.42 6.22 -16.52
C TYR A 105 -7.22 5.74 -15.31
N THR A 106 -7.08 6.45 -14.19
CA THR A 106 -7.62 6.07 -12.88
C THR A 106 -8.68 7.09 -12.47
N LYS A 107 -9.96 6.74 -12.63
CA LYS A 107 -11.11 7.53 -12.17
C LYS A 107 -11.32 7.29 -10.67
N ILE A 108 -11.28 8.36 -9.89
CA ILE A 108 -11.29 8.33 -8.42
C ILE A 108 -12.03 9.54 -7.86
N SER A 109 -12.45 9.43 -6.60
CA SER A 109 -13.02 10.56 -5.86
C SER A 109 -12.02 11.72 -5.71
N GLU A 110 -12.50 12.95 -5.86
CA GLU A 110 -11.70 14.19 -5.79
C GLU A 110 -10.84 14.31 -4.52
N ASN A 111 -11.33 13.79 -3.40
CA ASN A 111 -10.58 13.77 -2.14
C ASN A 111 -9.38 12.79 -2.20
N LYS A 112 -9.53 11.61 -2.82
CA LYS A 112 -8.39 10.72 -3.08
C LYS A 112 -7.42 11.33 -4.10
N LYS A 113 -7.93 11.96 -5.16
CA LYS A 113 -7.12 12.63 -6.18
C LYS A 113 -6.16 13.63 -5.55
N LYS A 114 -6.67 14.50 -4.67
CA LYS A 114 -5.86 15.47 -3.90
C LYS A 114 -4.80 14.81 -3.02
N ILE A 115 -5.09 13.70 -2.36
CA ILE A 115 -4.12 12.98 -1.52
C ILE A 115 -3.01 12.38 -2.40
N ILE A 116 -3.38 11.67 -3.46
CA ILE A 116 -2.45 11.03 -4.40
C ILE A 116 -1.55 12.06 -5.08
N ILE A 117 -2.11 13.14 -5.62
CA ILE A 117 -1.36 14.20 -6.30
C ILE A 117 -0.44 14.97 -5.32
N SER A 118 -0.86 15.13 -4.05
CA SER A 118 0.00 15.71 -3.01
C SER A 118 1.19 14.80 -2.69
N GLY A 119 0.96 13.48 -2.57
CA GLY A 119 2.01 12.49 -2.37
C GLY A 119 2.97 12.41 -3.56
N GLN A 120 2.43 12.33 -4.77
CA GLN A 120 3.17 12.39 -6.02
C GLN A 120 4.07 13.62 -6.09
N LYS A 121 3.52 14.82 -5.83
CA LYS A 121 4.29 16.07 -5.83
C LYS A 121 5.38 16.12 -4.75
N ARG A 122 5.20 15.43 -3.61
CA ARG A 122 6.19 15.35 -2.53
C ARG A 122 7.31 14.35 -2.84
N PHE A 123 7.01 13.22 -3.48
CA PHE A 123 7.92 12.08 -3.66
C PHE A 123 8.64 12.03 -5.02
N LYS A 124 8.08 12.62 -6.08
CA LYS A 124 8.58 12.53 -7.47
C LYS A 124 10.05 12.91 -7.70
N ASP A 125 10.63 13.72 -6.81
CA ASP A 125 12.00 14.23 -6.92
C ASP A 125 13.03 13.32 -6.20
N PHE A 126 12.55 12.25 -5.54
CA PHE A 126 13.35 11.28 -4.75
C PHE A 126 13.10 9.82 -5.16
N PHE A 127 11.94 9.54 -5.76
CA PHE A 127 11.52 8.21 -6.23
C PHE A 127 10.93 8.29 -7.64
N ASN A 128 11.17 7.28 -8.50
CA ASN A 128 10.40 7.18 -9.73
C ASN A 128 8.93 6.88 -9.37
N THR A 129 8.01 7.38 -10.19
CA THR A 129 6.56 7.30 -9.95
C THR A 129 5.82 7.17 -11.28
N THR A 130 4.56 6.71 -11.27
CA THR A 130 3.80 6.46 -12.51
C THR A 130 3.00 7.66 -13.00
N ILE A 131 2.58 8.58 -12.14
CA ILE A 131 1.59 9.62 -12.49
C ILE A 131 2.21 10.71 -13.38
N ILE A 132 1.61 10.92 -14.55
CA ILE A 132 2.05 11.90 -15.56
C ILE A 132 1.09 13.08 -15.76
N GLY A 133 -0.10 13.05 -15.15
CA GLY A 133 -1.08 14.14 -15.22
C GLY A 133 -2.41 13.81 -14.54
N GLU A 134 -3.35 14.76 -14.56
CA GLU A 134 -4.72 14.63 -14.04
C GLU A 134 -5.73 15.39 -14.91
N ASP A 135 -7.01 15.08 -14.75
CA ASP A 135 -8.14 15.85 -15.26
C ASP A 135 -9.24 16.02 -14.18
N ASP A 136 -10.42 16.53 -14.55
CA ASP A 136 -11.52 16.75 -13.62
C ASP A 136 -11.99 15.46 -12.91
N GLU A 137 -11.94 14.29 -13.56
CA GLU A 137 -12.48 13.02 -13.06
C GLU A 137 -11.42 12.02 -12.57
N GLY A 138 -10.14 12.17 -12.93
CA GLY A 138 -9.12 11.18 -12.60
C GLY A 138 -7.66 11.57 -12.83
N ILE A 139 -6.78 10.57 -12.76
CA ILE A 139 -5.33 10.70 -12.95
C ILE A 139 -4.83 9.80 -14.07
N PHE A 140 -3.77 10.23 -14.75
CA PHE A 140 -3.08 9.46 -15.79
C PHE A 140 -1.77 8.90 -15.25
N GLU A 141 -1.58 7.59 -15.40
CA GLU A 141 -0.39 6.86 -14.96
C GLU A 141 0.28 6.19 -16.18
N LYS A 142 1.61 6.28 -16.29
CA LYS A 142 2.38 5.49 -17.26
C LYS A 142 2.27 4.01 -16.90
N TYR A 143 1.94 3.16 -17.87
CA TYR A 143 2.05 1.72 -17.72
C TYR A 143 3.52 1.28 -17.65
N ILE A 144 3.87 0.49 -16.64
CA ILE A 144 5.19 -0.12 -16.47
C ILE A 144 5.07 -1.63 -16.72
N ASP A 145 5.88 -2.18 -17.62
CA ASP A 145 6.08 -3.62 -17.71
C ASP A 145 7.03 -4.04 -16.57
N TYR A 146 6.50 -4.73 -15.55
CA TYR A 146 7.22 -5.00 -14.30
C TYR A 146 7.34 -6.50 -13.99
N ILE A 147 8.36 -6.85 -13.20
CA ILE A 147 8.55 -8.18 -12.63
C ILE A 147 7.64 -8.30 -11.39
N PRO A 148 6.65 -9.22 -11.36
CA PRO A 148 5.75 -9.34 -10.21
C PRO A 148 6.48 -9.81 -8.95
N SER A 149 6.20 -9.19 -7.81
CA SER A 149 6.93 -9.41 -6.55
C SER A 149 6.80 -10.79 -5.93
N PHE A 150 5.79 -11.58 -6.32
CA PHE A 150 5.74 -13.00 -5.98
C PHE A 150 6.86 -13.83 -6.64
N LYS A 151 7.54 -13.30 -7.67
CA LYS A 151 8.72 -13.91 -8.30
C LYS A 151 10.05 -13.50 -7.66
N PHE A 152 10.08 -12.44 -6.85
CA PHE A 152 11.30 -11.98 -6.19
C PHE A 152 11.82 -13.07 -5.24
N ARG A 153 13.12 -13.34 -5.30
CA ARG A 153 13.88 -14.15 -4.35
C ARG A 153 14.20 -13.34 -3.08
N SER A 154 14.99 -13.91 -2.17
CA SER A 154 15.40 -13.23 -0.93
C SER A 154 16.32 -12.05 -1.24
N GLU A 155 17.26 -12.30 -2.13
CA GLU A 155 18.30 -11.39 -2.59
C GLU A 155 17.67 -10.20 -3.34
N ASP A 156 16.73 -10.48 -4.24
CA ASP A 156 15.95 -9.45 -4.97
C ASP A 156 15.20 -8.52 -4.01
N ARG A 157 14.62 -9.05 -2.92
CA ARG A 157 13.89 -8.27 -1.91
C ARG A 157 14.80 -7.40 -1.09
N ILE A 158 15.95 -7.93 -0.65
CA ILE A 158 16.94 -7.17 0.12
C ILE A 158 17.50 -6.03 -0.73
N LEU A 159 17.95 -6.32 -1.97
CA LEU A 159 18.47 -5.30 -2.88
C LEU A 159 17.44 -4.20 -3.19
N LEU A 160 16.16 -4.55 -3.36
CA LEU A 160 15.08 -3.57 -3.51
C LEU A 160 14.85 -2.73 -2.26
N LEU A 161 14.91 -3.32 -1.06
CA LEU A 161 14.80 -2.58 0.19
C LEU A 161 15.99 -1.61 0.36
N GLU A 162 17.19 -2.01 -0.05
CA GLU A 162 18.39 -1.16 -0.03
C GLU A 162 18.30 0.03 -1.01
N GLU A 163 17.83 -0.17 -2.26
CA GLU A 163 17.53 0.93 -3.20
C GLU A 163 16.57 1.95 -2.56
N ILE A 164 15.51 1.45 -1.94
CA ILE A 164 14.48 2.26 -1.28
C ILE A 164 15.06 3.01 -0.05
N PHE A 165 15.95 2.38 0.73
CA PHE A 165 16.67 3.04 1.82
C PHE A 165 17.46 4.25 1.30
N TYR A 166 18.23 4.11 0.21
CA TYR A 166 18.99 5.24 -0.36
C TYR A 166 18.07 6.40 -0.81
N SER A 167 16.93 6.10 -1.44
CA SER A 167 15.92 7.13 -1.75
C SER A 167 15.34 7.79 -0.49
N TYR A 168 15.08 7.02 0.58
CA TYR A 168 14.59 7.58 1.85
C TYR A 168 15.65 8.41 2.59
N ILE A 169 16.93 8.04 2.55
CA ILE A 169 18.04 8.83 3.11
C ILE A 169 18.12 10.19 2.41
N TYR A 170 18.08 10.20 1.07
CA TYR A 170 18.10 11.45 0.29
C TYR A 170 16.86 12.33 0.52
N TYR A 171 15.68 11.71 0.65
CA TYR A 171 14.43 12.40 1.00
C TYR A 171 14.41 12.94 2.45
N ALA A 172 14.95 12.19 3.41
CA ALA A 172 15.07 12.60 4.81
C ALA A 172 15.90 13.88 4.95
N ARG A 173 17.07 13.94 4.29
CA ARG A 173 17.93 15.14 4.23
C ARG A 173 17.16 16.37 3.78
N TYR A 174 16.42 16.25 2.67
CA TYR A 174 15.60 17.35 2.17
C TYR A 174 14.48 17.75 3.15
N CYS A 175 13.84 16.79 3.82
CA CYS A 175 12.80 17.05 4.83
C CYS A 175 13.34 17.75 6.10
N HIS A 176 14.58 17.45 6.49
CA HIS A 176 15.30 18.13 7.55
C HIS A 176 15.56 19.59 7.20
N ASP A 177 16.24 19.85 6.07
CA ASP A 177 16.64 21.20 5.64
C ASP A 177 15.43 22.12 5.37
N SER A 178 14.29 21.54 4.95
CA SER A 178 13.04 22.28 4.72
C SER A 178 12.12 22.39 5.95
N ASN A 179 12.59 22.00 7.15
CA ASN A 179 11.85 22.05 8.42
C ASN A 179 10.47 21.35 8.38
N ILE A 180 10.34 20.28 7.58
CA ILE A 180 9.09 19.50 7.44
C ILE A 180 8.80 18.64 8.68
N ILE A 181 9.75 18.55 9.62
CA ILE A 181 9.68 17.79 10.88
C ILE A 181 8.79 18.49 11.93
N SER A 182 7.55 18.84 11.56
CA SER A 182 6.65 19.65 12.40
C SER A 182 5.92 18.88 13.52
N ASP A 183 6.24 17.59 13.73
CA ASP A 183 5.71 16.77 14.84
C ASP A 183 6.82 15.84 15.33
N GLN A 184 7.08 15.85 16.64
CA GLN A 184 7.73 14.75 17.33
C GLN A 184 6.66 13.95 18.07
N MET A 185 6.53 12.66 17.77
CA MET A 185 5.57 11.81 18.46
C MET A 185 6.24 11.16 19.67
N SER A 186 5.88 11.63 20.87
CA SER A 186 6.34 11.02 22.11
C SER A 186 5.71 9.64 22.30
N LEU A 187 6.44 8.73 22.95
CA LEU A 187 5.92 7.41 23.35
C LEU A 187 4.57 7.52 24.10
N LYS A 188 4.38 8.54 24.95
CA LYS A 188 3.11 8.77 25.67
C LYS A 188 1.93 9.04 24.73
N GLN A 189 2.13 9.79 23.64
CA GLN A 189 1.10 10.01 22.61
C GLN A 189 0.86 8.76 21.76
N ILE A 190 1.88 7.93 21.50
CA ILE A 190 1.69 6.65 20.81
C ILE A 190 0.84 5.71 21.66
N ILE A 191 1.09 5.66 22.97
CA ILE A 191 0.39 4.80 23.94
C ILE A 191 -1.06 5.23 24.17
N SER A 192 -1.32 6.54 24.36
CA SER A 192 -2.66 7.04 24.69
C SER A 192 -3.71 6.71 23.61
N LEU A 193 -3.28 6.63 22.35
CA LEU A 193 -4.11 6.34 21.19
C LEU A 193 -4.57 4.87 21.07
N CYS A 194 -3.98 3.95 21.83
CA CYS A 194 -4.20 2.50 21.69
C CYS A 194 -4.93 1.85 22.88
N ASN A 195 -5.18 2.60 23.96
CA ASN A 195 -5.32 2.02 25.30
C ASN A 195 -6.70 1.37 25.61
N SER A 196 -7.75 1.66 24.83
CA SER A 196 -9.13 1.20 25.12
C SER A 196 -9.59 -0.04 24.34
N GLN A 197 -8.97 -0.38 23.20
CA GLN A 197 -9.47 -1.42 22.29
C GLN A 197 -8.44 -2.52 21.92
N LEU A 198 -7.15 -2.30 22.20
CA LEU A 198 -6.06 -3.25 21.87
C LEU A 198 -5.22 -3.64 23.09
N CYS A 199 -5.79 -3.43 24.28
CA CYS A 199 -5.10 -3.22 25.56
C CYS A 199 -3.89 -4.15 25.81
N ASP A 200 -4.05 -5.47 25.73
CA ASP A 200 -2.99 -6.41 26.13
C ASP A 200 -1.91 -6.63 25.06
N TYR A 201 -2.26 -6.49 23.77
CA TYR A 201 -1.27 -6.46 22.68
C TYR A 201 -0.41 -5.20 22.80
N THR A 202 -1.06 -4.06 23.03
CA THR A 202 -0.38 -2.78 23.25
C THR A 202 0.52 -2.82 24.49
N LYS A 203 0.05 -3.34 25.64
CA LYS A 203 0.88 -3.51 26.84
C LYS A 203 2.13 -4.35 26.59
N LYS A 204 2.04 -5.41 25.78
CA LYS A 204 3.22 -6.23 25.41
C LYS A 204 4.24 -5.41 24.63
N LEU A 205 3.83 -4.73 23.55
CA LEU A 205 4.75 -3.86 22.78
C LEU A 205 5.37 -2.74 23.63
N ILE A 206 4.62 -2.15 24.56
CA ILE A 206 5.14 -1.10 25.46
C ILE A 206 6.30 -1.61 26.32
N LYS A 207 6.25 -2.86 26.79
CA LYS A 207 7.35 -3.48 27.55
C LYS A 207 8.62 -3.69 26.72
N CYS A 208 8.52 -3.71 25.39
CA CYS A 208 9.64 -3.85 24.46
C CYS A 208 10.27 -2.51 24.06
N ILE A 209 9.84 -1.38 24.65
CA ILE A 209 10.28 -0.04 24.26
C ILE A 209 10.90 0.65 25.49
N SER A 210 12.18 0.99 25.39
CA SER A 210 12.88 1.77 26.41
C SER A 210 12.32 3.20 26.56
N GLU A 211 12.38 3.75 27.78
CA GLU A 211 11.70 5.01 28.10
C GLU A 211 12.28 6.23 27.35
N ASN A 212 11.41 7.21 27.11
CA ASN A 212 11.73 8.54 26.57
C ASN A 212 12.19 8.60 25.10
N PHE A 213 11.61 7.78 24.22
CA PHE A 213 11.71 8.01 22.78
C PHE A 213 10.96 9.26 22.30
N HIS A 214 11.70 10.11 21.58
CA HIS A 214 11.19 11.18 20.71
C HIS A 214 11.58 10.81 19.27
N ILE A 215 10.60 10.46 18.44
CA ILE A 215 10.83 10.11 17.03
C ILE A 215 10.24 11.21 16.12
N PRO A 216 11.05 11.78 15.21
CA PRO A 216 10.59 12.65 14.13
C PRO A 216 9.52 12.01 13.25
N SER A 217 8.52 12.80 12.86
CA SER A 217 7.56 12.41 11.83
C SER A 217 7.68 13.29 10.58
N ILE A 218 7.68 12.64 9.41
CA ILE A 218 7.72 13.25 8.08
C ILE A 218 6.60 12.67 7.22
N TYR A 219 6.38 13.23 6.03
CA TYR A 219 5.43 12.64 5.10
C TYR A 219 5.95 11.30 4.55
N GLN A 220 5.09 10.29 4.62
CA GLN A 220 5.31 8.89 4.25
C GLN A 220 4.32 8.51 3.12
N HIS A 221 4.65 7.47 2.35
CA HIS A 221 3.71 6.82 1.44
C HIS A 221 2.55 6.16 2.21
N GLY A 222 2.81 5.62 3.41
CA GLY A 222 1.83 5.10 4.36
C GLY A 222 1.27 3.71 4.03
N ASP A 223 1.67 3.13 2.91
CA ASP A 223 1.40 1.75 2.53
C ASP A 223 2.47 1.19 1.56
N MET A 224 3.75 1.53 1.77
CA MET A 224 4.82 1.01 0.90
C MET A 224 5.11 -0.47 1.21
N HIS A 225 4.95 -1.33 0.21
CA HIS A 225 5.35 -2.75 0.23
C HIS A 225 5.49 -3.23 -1.21
N PHE A 226 6.07 -4.42 -1.47
CA PHE A 226 6.33 -4.89 -2.84
C PHE A 226 5.08 -5.19 -3.70
N GLY A 227 3.85 -4.93 -3.21
CA GLY A 227 2.65 -4.87 -4.06
C GLY A 227 2.41 -3.47 -4.67
N ASN A 228 2.89 -2.42 -4.00
CA ASN A 228 2.78 -1.02 -4.39
C ASN A 228 4.10 -0.46 -4.97
N ILE A 229 4.99 -1.37 -5.39
CA ILE A 229 6.30 -1.09 -5.96
C ILE A 229 6.43 -1.87 -7.27
N LEU A 230 6.74 -1.18 -8.36
CA LEU A 230 6.94 -1.78 -9.69
C LEU A 230 8.44 -1.70 -10.04
N ASN A 231 9.06 -2.84 -10.36
CA ASN A 231 10.44 -2.90 -10.85
C ASN A 231 10.45 -3.42 -12.31
N ASP A 232 10.98 -2.62 -13.24
CA ASP A 232 11.07 -2.95 -14.68
C ASP A 232 12.38 -3.69 -15.07
N GLY A 233 13.20 -4.06 -14.08
CA GLY A 233 14.53 -4.62 -14.22
C GLY A 233 15.65 -3.58 -14.31
N LYS A 234 15.32 -2.28 -14.28
CA LYS A 234 16.28 -1.16 -14.33
C LYS A 234 15.93 -0.02 -13.36
N LYS A 235 14.66 0.13 -13.00
CA LYS A 235 14.12 1.19 -12.15
C LYS A 235 12.98 0.70 -11.28
N THR A 236 12.98 1.19 -10.05
CA THR A 236 11.90 1.00 -9.08
C THR A 236 10.97 2.23 -9.05
N TYR A 237 9.65 1.98 -9.18
CA TYR A 237 8.59 3.00 -9.22
C TYR A 237 7.56 2.78 -8.08
N LEU A 238 7.13 3.84 -7.42
CA LEU A 238 6.05 3.80 -6.41
C LEU A 238 4.66 4.05 -7.03
N ILE A 239 3.63 3.37 -6.52
CA ILE A 239 2.22 3.49 -6.93
C ILE A 239 1.23 3.45 -5.75
N ASP A 240 -0.03 3.85 -6.00
CA ASP A 240 -1.15 3.78 -5.05
C ASP A 240 -0.92 4.57 -3.72
N PHE A 241 -0.50 5.84 -3.87
CA PHE A 241 -0.35 6.89 -2.83
C PHE A 241 -1.65 7.24 -2.04
N GLU A 242 -2.69 6.39 -2.02
CA GLU A 242 -3.96 6.63 -1.30
C GLU A 242 -3.79 6.81 0.23
N ARG A 243 -2.64 6.40 0.80
CA ARG A 243 -2.33 6.55 2.23
C ARG A 243 -1.26 7.61 2.54
N TYR A 244 -0.90 8.43 1.55
CA TYR A 244 0.06 9.54 1.75
C TYR A 244 -0.37 10.41 2.94
N SER A 245 0.47 10.42 3.97
CA SER A 245 0.17 11.01 5.27
C SER A 245 1.48 11.23 6.06
N LYS A 246 1.39 11.70 7.31
CA LYS A 246 2.56 11.97 8.15
C LYS A 246 2.65 10.93 9.27
N ASP A 247 3.76 10.21 9.35
CA ASP A 247 4.03 9.16 10.35
C ASP A 247 5.53 9.15 10.71
N LEU A 248 6.00 8.18 11.51
CA LEU A 248 7.41 7.98 11.85
C LEU A 248 8.27 7.90 10.57
N PHE A 249 9.46 8.51 10.57
CA PHE A 249 10.28 8.60 9.35
C PHE A 249 10.71 7.25 8.73
N PHE A 250 10.75 6.19 9.55
CA PHE A 250 11.06 4.82 9.13
C PHE A 250 9.81 3.94 8.90
N TYR A 251 8.59 4.49 8.95
CA TYR A 251 7.35 3.72 8.92
C TYR A 251 7.25 2.84 7.66
N ASP A 252 7.47 3.41 6.47
CA ASP A 252 7.33 2.68 5.21
C ASP A 252 8.41 1.60 5.02
N ILE A 253 9.64 1.86 5.47
CA ILE A 253 10.72 0.86 5.49
C ILE A 253 10.31 -0.37 6.29
N LEU A 254 9.78 -0.18 7.50
CA LEU A 254 9.32 -1.30 8.34
C LEU A 254 7.98 -1.87 7.87
N ASN A 255 7.19 -1.13 7.09
CA ASN A 255 6.00 -1.63 6.41
C ASN A 255 6.35 -2.65 5.33
N CYS A 256 7.42 -2.46 4.55
CA CYS A 256 7.93 -3.49 3.64
C CYS A 256 8.27 -4.79 4.38
N CYS A 257 9.07 -4.71 5.45
CA CYS A 257 9.45 -5.89 6.25
C CYS A 257 8.22 -6.58 6.87
N TYR A 258 7.28 -5.79 7.39
CA TYR A 258 6.03 -6.30 7.94
C TYR A 258 5.20 -7.07 6.92
N VAL A 259 4.97 -6.49 5.73
CA VAL A 259 4.01 -7.07 4.77
C VAL A 259 4.57 -8.36 4.18
N GLU A 260 5.86 -8.43 3.88
CA GLU A 260 6.45 -9.69 3.44
C GLU A 260 6.37 -10.78 4.53
N ALA A 261 6.64 -10.46 5.80
CA ALA A 261 6.61 -11.44 6.90
C ALA A 261 5.18 -11.90 7.27
N VAL A 262 4.21 -10.99 7.36
CA VAL A 262 2.85 -11.30 7.87
C VAL A 262 1.89 -11.71 6.77
N ASP A 263 1.95 -11.07 5.59
CA ASP A 263 0.98 -11.27 4.52
C ASP A 263 1.49 -12.29 3.49
N ASN A 264 2.81 -12.35 3.26
CA ASN A 264 3.45 -13.31 2.35
C ASN A 264 4.22 -14.45 3.04
N GLY A 265 4.39 -14.42 4.37
CA GLY A 265 5.11 -15.45 5.14
C GLY A 265 6.65 -15.48 4.96
N LYS A 266 7.24 -14.40 4.44
CA LYS A 266 8.66 -14.26 4.07
C LYS A 266 9.41 -13.43 5.12
N TRP A 267 10.22 -14.09 5.93
CA TRP A 267 10.84 -13.48 7.12
C TRP A 267 12.19 -12.80 6.86
N ASP A 268 12.79 -12.99 5.68
CA ASP A 268 14.11 -12.51 5.30
C ASP A 268 14.33 -11.00 5.52
N LEU A 269 13.34 -10.15 5.22
CA LEU A 269 13.46 -8.71 5.48
C LEU A 269 13.44 -8.35 6.98
N ILE A 270 12.76 -9.14 7.82
CA ILE A 270 12.76 -8.96 9.28
C ILE A 270 14.06 -9.52 9.88
N GLU A 271 14.57 -10.62 9.34
CA GLU A 271 15.85 -11.21 9.73
C GLU A 271 17.01 -10.28 9.37
N TRP A 272 17.08 -9.77 8.14
CA TRP A 272 18.04 -8.74 7.70
C TRP A 272 17.91 -7.44 8.51
N TYR A 273 16.68 -7.04 8.88
CA TYR A 273 16.47 -5.86 9.70
C TYR A 273 17.03 -6.03 11.11
N ILE A 274 16.78 -7.18 11.77
CA ILE A 274 17.28 -7.45 13.13
C ILE A 274 18.75 -7.87 13.18
N SER A 275 19.31 -8.41 12.09
CA SER A 275 20.70 -8.88 12.05
C SER A 275 21.68 -7.79 12.48
N ASN A 276 22.80 -8.20 13.10
CA ASN A 276 23.89 -7.28 13.42
C ASN A 276 24.83 -7.06 12.21
N GLU A 277 24.36 -7.31 11.00
CA GLU A 277 25.14 -7.10 9.78
C GLU A 277 25.48 -5.63 9.56
N THR A 278 26.66 -5.38 9.01
CA THR A 278 27.18 -4.02 8.81
C THR A 278 26.29 -3.20 7.86
N ASN A 279 25.68 -3.83 6.85
CA ASN A 279 24.91 -3.10 5.83
C ASN A 279 23.57 -2.57 6.38
N SER A 280 22.76 -3.42 7.03
CA SER A 280 21.48 -2.98 7.60
C SER A 280 21.68 -1.98 8.74
N ASN A 281 22.75 -2.13 9.54
CA ASN A 281 23.15 -1.13 10.53
C ASN A 281 23.57 0.21 9.90
N SER A 282 24.38 0.20 8.83
CA SER A 282 24.84 1.40 8.13
C SER A 282 23.68 2.20 7.52
N LEU A 283 22.77 1.53 6.81
CA LEU A 283 21.59 2.16 6.19
C LEU A 283 20.65 2.79 7.22
N LEU A 284 20.49 2.15 8.39
CA LEU A 284 19.72 2.70 9.50
C LEU A 284 20.42 3.88 10.17
N ASP A 285 21.72 3.79 10.43
CA ASP A 285 22.50 4.87 11.05
C ASP A 285 22.50 6.14 10.18
N MET A 286 22.64 6.00 8.87
CA MET A 286 22.47 7.10 7.91
C MET A 286 21.05 7.69 7.97
N LEU A 287 20.00 6.86 7.82
CA LEU A 287 18.61 7.34 7.80
C LEU A 287 18.19 8.04 9.10
N PHE A 288 18.68 7.57 10.24
CA PHE A 288 18.47 8.21 11.55
C PHE A 288 19.25 9.53 11.67
N SER A 289 20.49 9.57 11.16
CA SER A 289 21.35 10.76 11.20
C SER A 289 20.79 11.92 10.37
N GLU A 290 20.26 11.66 9.17
CA GLU A 290 19.57 12.69 8.36
C GLU A 290 18.33 13.28 9.07
N MET A 291 17.77 12.54 10.03
CA MET A 291 16.63 12.97 10.85
C MET A 291 17.03 13.59 12.19
N GLY A 292 18.33 13.80 12.43
CA GLY A 292 18.86 14.37 13.67
C GLY A 292 18.77 13.43 14.89
N VAL A 293 18.59 12.13 14.68
CA VAL A 293 18.45 11.12 15.74
C VAL A 293 19.68 10.22 15.74
N LYS A 294 20.24 9.93 16.92
CA LYS A 294 21.27 8.89 17.04
C LYS A 294 20.63 7.50 16.97
N PHE A 295 21.08 6.66 16.03
CA PHE A 295 20.72 5.25 15.96
C PHE A 295 21.39 4.45 17.10
N ASP A 296 20.67 3.44 17.60
CA ASP A 296 21.20 2.43 18.51
C ASP A 296 20.79 1.04 17.98
N SER A 297 21.75 0.29 17.44
CA SER A 297 21.49 -1.03 16.87
C SER A 297 20.92 -2.03 17.88
N LYS A 298 21.16 -1.82 19.18
CA LYS A 298 20.57 -2.64 20.25
C LYS A 298 19.06 -2.41 20.41
N LYS A 299 18.55 -1.29 19.90
CA LYS A 299 17.14 -0.86 19.99
C LYS A 299 16.34 -1.07 18.69
N LYS A 300 16.86 -1.85 17.74
CA LYS A 300 16.12 -2.32 16.55
C LYS A 300 14.73 -2.89 16.90
N ARG A 301 14.60 -3.58 18.03
CA ARG A 301 13.33 -4.12 18.52
C ARG A 301 12.38 -3.03 19.02
N ASP A 302 12.86 -2.04 19.78
CA ASP A 302 12.09 -0.86 20.22
C ASP A 302 11.53 -0.10 19.01
N TYR A 303 12.35 0.15 17.97
CA TYR A 303 11.93 0.84 16.74
C TYR A 303 10.83 0.07 16.01
N PHE A 304 10.95 -1.26 15.91
CA PHE A 304 9.93 -2.11 15.30
C PHE A 304 8.64 -2.16 16.14
N ALA A 305 8.73 -2.18 17.47
CA ALA A 305 7.59 -2.11 18.37
C ALA A 305 6.86 -0.74 18.28
N LEU A 306 7.60 0.36 18.13
CA LEU A 306 7.04 1.70 17.87
C LEU A 306 6.27 1.76 16.55
N PHE A 307 6.84 1.20 15.47
CA PHE A 307 6.16 1.04 14.18
C PHE A 307 4.88 0.18 14.32
N MET A 308 4.95 -0.95 15.02
CA MET A 308 3.79 -1.83 15.23
C MET A 308 2.66 -1.15 16.00
N LEU A 309 2.97 -0.34 17.02
CA LEU A 309 1.97 0.49 17.71
C LEU A 309 1.30 1.50 16.76
N ARG A 310 2.07 2.16 15.88
CA ARG A 310 1.54 3.09 14.87
C ARG A 310 0.67 2.39 13.83
N ARG A 311 1.12 1.26 13.31
CA ARG A 311 0.37 0.42 12.35
C ARG A 311 -0.99 -0.01 12.92
N LEU A 312 -1.01 -0.52 14.15
CA LEU A 312 -2.24 -0.97 14.80
C LEU A 312 -3.24 0.17 15.03
N TYR A 313 -2.75 1.37 15.33
CA TYR A 313 -3.58 2.57 15.40
C TYR A 313 -4.13 2.97 14.00
N ALA A 314 -3.30 2.92 12.95
CA ALA A 314 -3.74 3.18 11.59
C ALA A 314 -4.76 2.13 11.08
N ASP A 315 -4.62 0.86 11.48
CA ASP A 315 -5.57 -0.22 11.19
C ASP A 315 -6.89 -0.03 11.96
N SER A 316 -6.83 0.34 13.25
CA SER A 316 -8.04 0.55 14.07
C SER A 316 -8.85 1.77 13.61
N LEU A 317 -8.19 2.87 13.22
CA LEU A 317 -8.86 4.01 12.57
C LEU A 317 -9.55 3.61 11.27
N ARG A 318 -8.96 2.73 10.45
CA ARG A 318 -9.61 2.20 9.24
C ARG A 318 -10.81 1.30 9.58
N ALA A 319 -10.69 0.43 10.58
CA ALA A 319 -11.81 -0.37 11.08
C ALA A 319 -12.93 0.46 11.75
N SER A 320 -12.62 1.65 12.26
CA SER A 320 -13.57 2.51 12.99
C SER A 320 -14.79 2.94 12.16
N LYS A 321 -14.67 2.98 10.82
CA LYS A 321 -15.78 3.30 9.91
C LYS A 321 -16.79 2.16 9.72
N GLY A 322 -16.60 1.03 10.41
CA GLY A 322 -17.48 -0.13 10.38
C GLY A 322 -17.18 -1.11 11.52
N ILE A 323 -17.22 -0.64 12.77
CA ILE A 323 -16.81 -1.44 13.93
C ILE A 323 -17.72 -2.67 14.11
N THR A 324 -17.11 -3.85 14.00
CA THR A 324 -17.54 -5.03 14.74
C THR A 324 -16.37 -5.53 15.57
N LYS A 325 -16.64 -6.21 16.69
CA LYS A 325 -15.61 -6.83 17.54
C LYS A 325 -14.68 -7.75 16.73
N ASN A 326 -15.27 -8.49 15.79
CA ASN A 326 -14.60 -9.42 14.89
C ASN A 326 -13.45 -8.77 14.09
N ASN A 327 -13.54 -7.48 13.74
CA ASN A 327 -12.49 -6.78 13.00
C ASN A 327 -11.23 -6.59 13.88
N PHE A 328 -11.41 -6.29 15.17
CA PHE A 328 -10.30 -6.19 16.12
C PHE A 328 -9.68 -7.55 16.42
N ASP A 329 -10.52 -8.58 16.63
CA ASP A 329 -10.06 -9.96 16.82
C ASP A 329 -9.27 -10.48 15.59
N TYR A 330 -9.67 -10.09 14.37
CA TYR A 330 -8.93 -10.38 13.13
C TYR A 330 -7.57 -9.66 13.08
N ILE A 331 -7.52 -8.34 13.37
CA ILE A 331 -6.27 -7.57 13.42
C ILE A 331 -5.31 -8.20 14.45
N LEU A 332 -5.79 -8.50 15.65
CA LEU A 332 -5.00 -9.13 16.72
C LEU A 332 -4.51 -10.53 16.32
N LYS A 333 -5.37 -11.35 15.69
CA LYS A 333 -4.99 -12.70 15.21
C LYS A 333 -3.93 -12.64 14.11
N LYS A 334 -4.09 -11.75 13.12
CA LYS A 334 -3.10 -11.52 12.05
C LYS A 334 -1.74 -11.11 12.63
N ASN A 335 -1.74 -10.17 13.57
CA ASN A 335 -0.53 -9.62 14.16
C ASN A 335 0.09 -10.49 15.28
N ARG A 336 -0.50 -11.64 15.64
CA ARG A 336 -0.03 -12.49 16.74
C ARG A 336 1.34 -13.13 16.49
N VAL A 337 1.67 -13.45 15.23
CA VAL A 337 2.95 -14.10 14.89
C VAL A 337 4.13 -13.17 15.16
N ILE A 338 4.00 -11.88 14.82
CA ILE A 338 5.02 -10.86 15.13
C ILE A 338 5.20 -10.67 16.64
N LEU A 339 4.15 -10.71 17.49
CA LEU A 339 4.38 -10.69 18.94
C LEU A 339 5.17 -11.90 19.39
N LYS A 340 4.77 -13.10 18.98
CA LYS A 340 5.47 -14.32 19.40
C LYS A 340 6.95 -14.26 19.01
N TRP A 341 7.26 -13.78 17.81
CA TRP A 341 8.63 -13.56 17.36
C TRP A 341 9.36 -12.44 18.15
N LEU A 342 8.72 -11.31 18.46
CA LEU A 342 9.29 -10.26 19.32
C LEU A 342 9.56 -10.75 20.76
N GLU A 343 8.68 -11.62 21.29
CA GLU A 343 8.77 -12.17 22.65
C GLU A 343 9.77 -13.35 22.75
N GLU A 344 9.90 -14.18 21.73
CA GLU A 344 10.88 -15.31 21.69
C GLU A 344 12.33 -14.86 21.44
N GLN A 345 12.52 -13.59 21.07
CA GLN A 345 13.82 -13.00 20.82
C GLN A 345 14.35 -12.20 22.02
N ALA A 346 13.48 -11.80 22.95
CA ALA A 346 13.74 -10.89 24.06
C ALA A 346 14.52 -11.53 25.23
#